data_AF-A0A946ZPA7-F1
#
_entry.id   AF-A0A946ZPA7-F1
#
_cell.length_a   1.000
_cell.length_b   1.000
_cell.length_c   1.000
_cell.angle_alpha   90.00
_cell.angle_beta   90.00
_cell.angle_gamma   90.00
#
_symmetry.space_group_name_H-M   'P 1'
#
loop_
_entity.id
_entity.type
_entity.pdbx_description
1 polymer ?
#
loop_
_entity_poly.entity_id
_entity_poly.type
_entity_poly.pdbx_seq_one_letter_code
_entity_poly.pdbx_strand_id
1 'polypeptide(L)'
;VGTYKELVPTADLLINLTPDKQHTNVIKSVMPLMKKGATLSYSHGFNIVEEGMQIRKDLTVIMVAPKSPGSEVREKYKRGFGVPTLIAVHPENDPEGKGLAQAKAYAAATGGHKAGVLESSFVAEVKSDLMGEQTILCGLLQTGSILCFDKMVEKGIDAGYASKLIQYGWETITEGLKYGGITNMMDRLSNPAKIKAFDLSEELKDIMRPLFQKHMDDIMSGHFSKTMMEDWANDDKNLLSWRAATGETAFEKTPAGDVKISEQEYYDNGVLMVAMVRAGVELAYEAMTDSGIIGESAYYESLHETPLIANTIARKKLFEMNRVISDTAEYGCYLFDHACKPLLKDFMKKVDVEVIGKTYGASRDNGVSNAKLIQVNQALREHPVEQVGARLRASMTAMKPIV
;
A
#
# COMPACT_ATOMS: atom_id res chain seq x y z
N VAL A 1 -27.33 14.94 13.39
CA VAL A 1 -27.23 13.76 12.51
C VAL A 1 -28.54 13.01 12.62
N GLY A 2 -29.17 12.59 11.52
CA GLY A 2 -30.45 11.87 11.52
C GLY A 2 -30.29 10.35 11.61
N THR A 3 -31.39 9.63 11.80
CA THR A 3 -31.41 8.16 11.90
C THR A 3 -31.56 7.48 10.53
N TYR A 4 -31.28 6.16 10.44
CA TYR A 4 -31.51 5.40 9.19
C TYR A 4 -32.95 5.51 8.70
N LYS A 5 -33.92 5.46 9.61
CA LYS A 5 -35.36 5.57 9.27
C LYS A 5 -35.74 6.94 8.73
N GLU A 6 -35.02 7.99 9.11
CA GLU A 6 -35.26 9.36 8.64
C GLU A 6 -34.61 9.62 7.28
N LEU A 7 -33.38 9.15 7.08
CA LEU A 7 -32.55 9.57 5.95
C LEU A 7 -32.55 8.56 4.79
N VAL A 8 -32.50 7.26 5.06
CA VAL A 8 -32.36 6.22 4.02
C VAL A 8 -33.55 6.15 3.06
N PRO A 9 -34.82 6.29 3.50
CA PRO A 9 -35.97 6.19 2.60
C PRO A 9 -36.02 7.24 1.48
N THR A 10 -35.33 8.38 1.66
CA THR A 10 -35.32 9.46 0.66
C THR A 10 -34.03 9.50 -0.16
N ALA A 11 -32.96 8.82 0.27
CA ALA A 11 -31.66 8.84 -0.36
C ALA A 11 -31.67 8.26 -1.80
N ASP A 12 -31.16 9.03 -2.76
CA ASP A 12 -30.88 8.55 -4.13
C ASP A 12 -29.60 7.71 -4.20
N LEU A 13 -28.62 8.05 -3.35
CA LEU A 13 -27.35 7.38 -3.23
C LEU A 13 -27.06 7.15 -1.73
N LEU A 14 -26.92 5.89 -1.34
CA LEU A 14 -26.44 5.50 -0.02
C LEU A 14 -24.99 5.04 -0.12
N ILE A 15 -24.09 5.68 0.61
CA ILE A 15 -22.66 5.39 0.58
C ILE A 15 -22.28 4.66 1.87
N ASN A 16 -21.86 3.41 1.72
CA ASN A 16 -21.41 2.57 2.83
C ASN A 16 -19.91 2.78 3.07
N LEU A 17 -19.57 3.59 4.08
CA LEU A 17 -18.20 3.87 4.53
C LEU A 17 -17.94 3.33 5.95
N THR A 18 -18.58 2.22 6.31
CA THR A 18 -18.30 1.52 7.57
C THR A 18 -17.10 0.59 7.39
N PRO A 19 -16.49 0.05 8.46
CA PRO A 19 -15.50 -1.02 8.33
C PRO A 19 -16.06 -2.22 7.56
N ASP A 20 -15.23 -2.89 6.76
CA ASP A 20 -15.65 -4.01 5.89
C ASP A 20 -16.33 -5.12 6.69
N LYS A 21 -15.74 -5.49 7.83
CA LYS A 21 -16.31 -6.45 8.81
C LYS A 21 -17.76 -6.15 9.21
N GLN A 22 -18.18 -4.88 9.14
CA GLN A 22 -19.53 -4.45 9.51
C GLN A 22 -20.49 -4.36 8.33
N HIS A 23 -20.01 -4.49 7.09
CA HIS A 23 -20.83 -4.30 5.90
C HIS A 23 -22.05 -5.21 5.88
N THR A 24 -21.92 -6.52 6.10
CA THR A 24 -23.09 -7.42 6.10
C THR A 24 -24.19 -6.97 7.07
N ASN A 25 -23.84 -6.57 8.29
CA ASN A 25 -24.81 -6.10 9.28
C ASN A 25 -25.44 -4.76 8.89
N VAL A 26 -24.64 -3.84 8.39
CA VAL A 26 -25.08 -2.52 7.92
C VAL A 26 -26.04 -2.68 6.74
N ILE A 27 -25.65 -3.42 5.71
CA ILE A 27 -26.44 -3.62 4.49
C ILE A 27 -27.75 -4.32 4.79
N LYS A 28 -27.77 -5.36 5.63
CA LYS A 28 -29.02 -6.01 6.08
C LYS A 28 -29.97 -5.02 6.78
N SER A 29 -29.43 -4.02 7.47
CA SER A 29 -30.22 -3.02 8.19
C SER A 29 -30.75 -1.90 7.28
N VAL A 30 -29.93 -1.42 6.33
CA VAL A 30 -30.29 -0.26 5.49
C VAL A 30 -30.98 -0.62 4.19
N MET A 31 -30.64 -1.76 3.57
CA MET A 31 -31.19 -2.18 2.28
C MET A 31 -32.72 -2.30 2.25
N PRO A 32 -33.41 -2.76 3.32
CA PRO A 32 -34.88 -2.75 3.36
C PRO A 32 -35.50 -1.35 3.38
N LEU A 33 -34.74 -0.34 3.84
CA LEU A 33 -35.21 1.05 3.94
C LEU A 33 -34.96 1.84 2.65
N MET A 34 -34.09 1.36 1.76
CA MET A 34 -33.75 2.04 0.52
C MET A 34 -34.94 2.07 -0.45
N LYS A 35 -35.20 3.24 -1.04
CA LYS A 35 -36.24 3.39 -2.08
C LYS A 35 -35.91 2.58 -3.33
N LYS A 36 -36.94 2.26 -4.10
CA LYS A 36 -36.78 1.53 -5.37
C LYS A 36 -35.92 2.32 -6.34
N GLY A 37 -34.96 1.65 -6.99
CA GLY A 37 -34.05 2.31 -7.95
C GLY A 37 -32.99 3.19 -7.30
N ALA A 38 -32.81 3.14 -5.98
CA ALA A 38 -31.69 3.84 -5.34
C ALA A 38 -30.34 3.20 -5.71
N THR A 39 -29.26 3.96 -5.50
CA THR A 39 -27.90 3.47 -5.70
C THR A 39 -27.23 3.21 -4.36
N LEU A 40 -26.55 2.07 -4.25
CA LEU A 40 -25.67 1.71 -3.15
C LEU A 40 -24.22 1.87 -3.63
N SER A 41 -23.40 2.61 -2.88
CA SER A 41 -21.97 2.76 -3.15
C SER A 41 -21.15 2.12 -2.04
N TYR A 42 -20.09 1.42 -2.45
CA TYR A 42 -18.99 1.00 -1.59
C TYR A 42 -17.72 1.82 -1.91
N SER A 43 -16.75 1.77 -1.01
CA SER A 43 -15.37 2.23 -1.27
C SER A 43 -14.34 1.10 -1.23
N HIS A 44 -14.79 -0.13 -0.97
CA HIS A 44 -14.04 -1.37 -1.12
C HIS A 44 -15.01 -2.51 -1.45
N GLY A 45 -14.60 -3.46 -2.30
CA GLY A 45 -15.50 -4.48 -2.84
C GLY A 45 -15.71 -5.73 -1.99
N PHE A 46 -15.03 -5.86 -0.83
CA PHE A 46 -14.95 -7.10 -0.04
C PHE A 46 -16.31 -7.77 0.21
N ASN A 47 -17.32 -7.00 0.66
CA ASN A 47 -18.64 -7.53 0.98
C ASN A 47 -19.37 -8.12 -0.24
N ILE A 48 -19.14 -7.57 -1.44
CA ILE A 48 -19.74 -8.08 -2.69
C ILE A 48 -18.96 -9.30 -3.20
N VAL A 49 -17.63 -9.26 -3.15
CA VAL A 49 -16.76 -10.28 -3.79
C VAL A 49 -16.45 -11.45 -2.86
N GLU A 50 -15.98 -11.20 -1.64
CA GLU A 50 -15.52 -12.24 -0.71
C GLU A 50 -16.66 -12.80 0.14
N GLU A 51 -17.56 -11.95 0.63
CA GLU A 51 -18.72 -12.39 1.42
C GLU A 51 -19.91 -12.82 0.54
N GLY A 52 -19.93 -12.43 -0.74
CA GLY A 52 -21.01 -12.77 -1.67
C GLY A 52 -22.37 -12.13 -1.33
N MET A 53 -22.37 -10.93 -0.73
CA MET A 53 -23.58 -10.26 -0.26
C MET A 53 -24.57 -10.03 -1.40
N GLN A 54 -25.79 -10.54 -1.21
CA GLN A 54 -26.86 -10.42 -2.19
C GLN A 54 -27.59 -9.09 -2.04
N ILE A 55 -27.54 -8.27 -3.09
CA ILE A 55 -28.20 -6.96 -3.14
C ILE A 55 -29.53 -7.06 -3.89
N ARG A 56 -30.55 -6.34 -3.42
CA ARG A 56 -31.85 -6.20 -4.11
C ARG A 56 -31.65 -5.85 -5.59
N LYS A 57 -32.30 -6.60 -6.49
CA LYS A 57 -32.18 -6.46 -7.95
C LYS A 57 -32.61 -5.10 -8.51
N ASP A 58 -33.41 -4.34 -7.77
CA ASP A 58 -33.85 -3.01 -8.19
C ASP A 58 -32.82 -1.90 -7.88
N LEU A 59 -31.79 -2.19 -7.10
CA LEU A 59 -30.76 -1.22 -6.74
C LEU A 59 -29.62 -1.24 -7.75
N THR A 60 -29.04 -0.06 -7.98
CA THR A 60 -27.75 0.06 -8.68
C THR A 60 -26.62 -0.06 -7.65
N VAL A 61 -25.55 -0.81 -7.94
CA VAL A 61 -24.39 -0.95 -7.04
C VAL A 61 -23.13 -0.46 -7.75
N ILE A 62 -22.50 0.55 -7.14
CA ILE A 62 -21.27 1.17 -7.64
C ILE A 62 -20.16 1.10 -6.60
N MET A 63 -18.93 1.31 -7.04
CA MET A 63 -17.78 1.52 -6.17
C MET A 63 -17.03 2.77 -6.58
N VAL A 64 -16.57 3.52 -5.58
CA VAL A 64 -15.62 4.61 -5.71
C VAL A 64 -14.59 4.43 -4.61
N ALA A 65 -13.41 3.93 -4.98
CA ALA A 65 -12.33 3.52 -4.09
C ALA A 65 -11.11 4.46 -4.27
N PRO A 66 -10.97 5.50 -3.43
CA PRO A 66 -9.76 6.33 -3.41
C PRO A 66 -8.55 5.51 -2.97
N LYS A 67 -7.45 5.60 -3.71
CA LYS A 67 -6.17 4.89 -3.45
C LYS A 67 -5.29 5.68 -2.50
N SER A 68 -5.84 5.87 -1.30
CA SER A 68 -5.28 6.69 -0.23
C SER A 68 -6.11 6.61 1.05
N PRO A 69 -5.50 6.75 2.24
CA PRO A 69 -6.23 6.98 3.49
C PRO A 69 -7.12 8.23 3.43
N GLY A 70 -8.27 8.20 4.12
CA GLY A 70 -9.29 9.27 4.04
C GLY A 70 -8.81 10.67 4.45
N SER A 71 -7.83 10.77 5.35
CA SER A 71 -7.22 12.06 5.73
C SER A 71 -6.49 12.72 4.56
N GLU A 72 -5.77 11.94 3.75
CA GLU A 72 -5.06 12.41 2.56
C GLU A 72 -6.04 12.77 1.43
N VAL A 73 -7.13 12.01 1.25
CA VAL A 73 -8.21 12.39 0.32
C VAL A 73 -8.65 13.83 0.59
N ARG A 74 -8.90 14.16 1.86
CA ARG A 74 -9.32 15.51 2.27
C ARG A 74 -8.22 16.55 2.08
N GLU A 75 -6.99 16.25 2.48
CA GLU A 75 -5.87 17.19 2.39
C GLU A 75 -5.52 17.55 0.94
N LYS A 76 -5.49 16.57 0.03
CA LYS A 76 -5.27 16.82 -1.40
C LYS A 76 -6.44 17.59 -2.03
N TYR A 77 -7.68 17.25 -1.67
CA TYR A 77 -8.87 17.97 -2.14
C TYR A 77 -8.85 19.46 -1.77
N LYS A 78 -8.54 19.78 -0.50
CA LYS A 78 -8.43 21.17 -0.01
C LYS A 78 -7.42 22.01 -0.80
N ARG A 79 -6.36 21.37 -1.30
CA ARG A 79 -5.29 22.01 -2.10
C ARG A 79 -5.66 22.12 -3.59
N GLY A 80 -6.90 21.83 -3.94
CA GLY A 80 -7.40 21.89 -5.31
C GLY A 80 -6.99 20.69 -6.16
N PHE A 81 -6.42 19.64 -5.57
CA PHE A 81 -6.05 18.39 -6.24
C PHE A 81 -7.00 17.24 -5.83
N GLY A 82 -6.57 15.98 -5.94
CA GLY A 82 -7.30 14.79 -5.52
C GLY A 82 -6.35 13.63 -5.25
N VAL A 83 -6.89 12.43 -5.11
CA VAL A 83 -6.13 11.18 -5.06
C VAL A 83 -6.62 10.26 -6.17
N PRO A 84 -5.76 9.42 -6.77
CA PRO A 84 -6.23 8.47 -7.77
C PRO A 84 -7.36 7.61 -7.20
N THR A 85 -8.32 7.31 -8.06
CA THR A 85 -9.56 6.67 -7.62
C THR A 85 -9.95 5.60 -8.62
N LEU A 86 -10.23 4.40 -8.12
CA LEU A 86 -10.85 3.35 -8.90
C LEU A 86 -12.37 3.49 -8.82
N ILE A 87 -13.04 3.32 -9.95
CA ILE A 87 -14.49 3.21 -10.02
C ILE A 87 -14.91 1.87 -10.62
N ALA A 88 -16.03 1.33 -10.16
CA ALA A 88 -16.61 0.11 -10.72
C ALA A 88 -18.14 0.14 -10.63
N VAL A 89 -18.77 -0.69 -11.46
CA VAL A 89 -20.20 -0.99 -11.42
C VAL A 89 -20.35 -2.50 -11.24
N HIS A 90 -21.19 -2.93 -10.30
CA HIS A 90 -21.46 -4.35 -10.13
C HIS A 90 -22.39 -4.83 -11.26
N PRO A 91 -21.97 -5.77 -12.12
CA PRO A 91 -22.71 -6.13 -13.33
C PRO A 91 -24.10 -6.72 -13.04
N GLU A 92 -24.29 -7.37 -11.89
CA GLU A 92 -25.60 -7.93 -11.50
C GLU A 92 -26.58 -6.86 -10.99
N ASN A 93 -26.10 -5.64 -10.73
CA ASN A 93 -26.87 -4.55 -10.13
C ASN A 93 -26.64 -3.22 -10.86
N ASP A 94 -27.01 -3.15 -12.14
CA ASP A 94 -27.18 -1.87 -12.86
C ASP A 94 -28.45 -1.90 -13.73
N PRO A 95 -29.64 -2.07 -13.14
CA PRO A 95 -30.89 -2.29 -13.89
C PRO A 95 -31.32 -1.08 -14.74
N GLU A 96 -30.83 0.12 -14.42
CA GLU A 96 -31.15 1.37 -15.12
C GLU A 96 -29.99 1.87 -16.00
N GLY A 97 -28.86 1.17 -16.04
CA GLY A 97 -27.68 1.57 -16.83
C GLY A 97 -27.06 2.90 -16.38
N LYS A 98 -27.22 3.26 -15.10
CA LYS A 98 -26.80 4.56 -14.55
C LYS A 98 -25.56 4.49 -13.68
N GLY A 99 -25.08 3.27 -13.38
CA GLY A 99 -23.97 3.04 -12.45
C GLY A 99 -22.71 3.82 -12.82
N LEU A 100 -22.26 3.71 -14.07
CA LEU A 100 -20.99 4.33 -14.48
C LEU A 100 -21.04 5.86 -14.43
N ALA A 101 -22.18 6.46 -14.84
CA ALA A 101 -22.36 7.90 -14.78
C ALA A 101 -22.30 8.42 -13.34
N GLN A 102 -22.96 7.72 -12.41
CA GLN A 102 -22.94 8.08 -10.99
C GLN A 102 -21.57 7.86 -10.34
N ALA A 103 -20.87 6.78 -10.66
CA ALA A 103 -19.53 6.52 -10.15
C ALA A 103 -18.54 7.60 -10.62
N LYS A 104 -18.59 7.99 -11.91
CA LYS A 104 -17.80 9.12 -12.44
C LYS A 104 -18.11 10.43 -11.74
N ALA A 105 -19.40 10.75 -11.55
CA ALA A 105 -19.81 11.97 -10.86
C ALA A 105 -19.33 12.00 -9.39
N TYR A 106 -19.43 10.86 -8.69
CA TYR A 106 -18.98 10.76 -7.30
C TYR A 106 -17.45 10.87 -7.20
N ALA A 107 -16.68 10.16 -8.03
CA ALA A 107 -15.23 10.31 -8.10
C ALA A 107 -14.81 11.75 -8.48
N ALA A 108 -15.58 12.44 -9.31
CA ALA A 108 -15.34 13.85 -9.61
C ALA A 108 -15.57 14.74 -8.38
N ALA A 109 -16.65 14.50 -7.63
CA ALA A 109 -17.01 15.24 -6.43
C ALA A 109 -15.98 15.11 -5.30
N THR A 110 -15.30 13.95 -5.20
CA THR A 110 -14.19 13.73 -4.26
C THR A 110 -12.83 14.21 -4.77
N GLY A 111 -12.77 14.73 -6.00
CA GLY A 111 -11.56 15.26 -6.62
C GLY A 111 -10.71 14.22 -7.37
N GLY A 112 -11.10 12.94 -7.39
CA GLY A 112 -10.33 11.86 -8.00
C GLY A 112 -9.97 12.09 -9.46
N HIS A 113 -10.90 12.66 -10.24
CA HIS A 113 -10.67 13.06 -11.64
C HIS A 113 -9.43 13.94 -11.89
N LYS A 114 -8.93 14.66 -10.87
CA LYS A 114 -7.72 15.49 -10.99
C LYS A 114 -6.44 14.68 -10.91
N ALA A 115 -6.47 13.57 -10.18
CA ALA A 115 -5.35 12.68 -9.98
C ALA A 115 -5.43 11.41 -10.86
N GLY A 116 -6.52 11.22 -11.59
CA GLY A 116 -6.74 10.07 -12.46
C GLY A 116 -7.80 9.12 -11.90
N VAL A 117 -8.68 8.66 -12.78
CA VAL A 117 -9.75 7.71 -12.43
C VAL A 117 -9.64 6.50 -13.34
N LEU A 118 -9.67 5.31 -12.74
CA LEU A 118 -9.62 4.04 -13.46
C LEU A 118 -10.97 3.36 -13.39
N GLU A 119 -11.50 3.04 -14.56
CA GLU A 119 -12.63 2.14 -14.68
C GLU A 119 -12.13 0.71 -14.49
N SER A 120 -12.66 0.03 -13.49
CA SER A 120 -12.27 -1.33 -13.09
C SER A 120 -13.51 -2.14 -12.74
N SER A 121 -13.34 -3.25 -12.02
CA SER A 121 -14.42 -4.07 -11.49
C SER A 121 -14.27 -4.27 -9.98
N PHE A 122 -15.36 -4.67 -9.32
CA PHE A 122 -15.33 -5.08 -7.92
C PHE A 122 -14.28 -6.16 -7.66
N VAL A 123 -14.21 -7.18 -8.52
CA VAL A 123 -13.26 -8.28 -8.39
C VAL A 123 -11.82 -7.78 -8.54
N ALA A 124 -11.55 -7.00 -9.59
CA ALA A 124 -10.19 -6.51 -9.84
C ALA A 124 -9.69 -5.65 -8.68
N GLU A 125 -10.52 -4.72 -8.18
CA GLU A 125 -10.18 -3.89 -7.03
C GLU A 125 -9.88 -4.73 -5.78
N VAL A 126 -10.77 -5.62 -5.37
CA VAL A 126 -10.57 -6.42 -4.15
C VAL A 126 -9.29 -7.24 -4.24
N LYS A 127 -9.07 -7.96 -5.35
CA LYS A 127 -7.91 -8.85 -5.46
C LYS A 127 -6.59 -8.07 -5.51
N SER A 128 -6.56 -6.92 -6.15
CA SER A 128 -5.35 -6.10 -6.24
C SER A 128 -5.07 -5.33 -4.94
N ASP A 129 -6.11 -4.76 -4.32
CA ASP A 129 -6.03 -4.00 -3.07
C ASP A 129 -5.50 -4.89 -1.93
N LEU A 130 -6.11 -6.07 -1.75
CA LEU A 130 -5.68 -7.08 -0.77
C LEU A 130 -4.21 -7.50 -0.96
N MET A 131 -3.74 -7.62 -2.20
CA MET A 131 -2.35 -8.00 -2.49
C MET A 131 -1.39 -6.88 -2.13
N GLY A 132 -1.73 -5.65 -2.49
CA GLY A 132 -0.98 -4.45 -2.15
C GLY A 132 -0.77 -4.30 -0.65
N GLU A 133 -1.88 -4.29 0.10
CA GLU A 133 -1.89 -4.06 1.54
C GLU A 133 -1.21 -5.18 2.35
N GLN A 134 -1.38 -6.44 1.94
CA GLN A 134 -0.70 -7.56 2.58
C GLN A 134 0.80 -7.50 2.41
N THR A 135 1.27 -7.13 1.22
CA THR A 135 2.67 -7.27 0.85
C THR A 135 3.42 -5.96 0.95
N ILE A 136 3.63 -5.24 -0.15
CA ILE A 136 4.50 -4.06 -0.20
C ILE A 136 4.02 -2.91 0.69
N LEU A 137 2.72 -2.62 0.73
CA LEU A 137 2.22 -1.42 1.38
C LEU A 137 2.38 -1.48 2.90
N CYS A 138 1.96 -2.57 3.53
CA CYS A 138 1.99 -2.70 4.99
C CYS A 138 2.98 -3.78 5.44
N GLY A 139 2.81 -5.02 4.99
CA GLY A 139 3.59 -6.17 5.47
C GLY A 139 5.09 -6.01 5.34
N LEU A 140 5.59 -5.59 4.19
CA LEU A 140 7.01 -5.40 3.92
C LEU A 140 7.56 -4.14 4.61
N LEU A 141 6.80 -3.04 4.69
CA LEU A 141 7.22 -1.86 5.46
C LEU A 141 7.33 -2.19 6.95
N GLN A 142 6.42 -2.99 7.52
CA GLN A 142 6.52 -3.48 8.89
C GLN A 142 7.73 -4.41 9.07
N THR A 143 7.84 -5.44 8.22
CA THR A 143 8.96 -6.40 8.25
C THR A 143 10.30 -5.68 8.16
N GLY A 144 10.44 -4.79 7.17
CA GLY A 144 11.65 -4.02 6.93
C GLY A 144 11.96 -3.09 8.08
N SER A 145 10.95 -2.45 8.69
CA SER A 145 11.14 -1.57 9.84
C SER A 145 11.75 -2.32 11.02
N ILE A 146 11.19 -3.48 11.35
CA ILE A 146 11.66 -4.31 12.47
C ILE A 146 13.06 -4.86 12.17
N LEU A 147 13.25 -5.51 11.01
CA LEU A 147 14.53 -6.15 10.67
C LEU A 147 15.68 -5.14 10.53
N CYS A 148 15.45 -3.99 9.91
CA CYS A 148 16.49 -2.97 9.74
C CYS A 148 16.84 -2.30 11.07
N PHE A 149 15.83 -2.00 11.91
CA PHE A 149 16.05 -1.45 13.24
C PHE A 149 16.86 -2.43 14.10
N ASP A 150 16.41 -3.69 14.22
CA ASP A 150 17.06 -4.70 15.04
C ASP A 150 18.49 -4.95 14.58
N LYS A 151 18.73 -5.00 13.26
CA LYS A 151 20.09 -5.17 12.70
C LYS A 151 21.02 -4.00 13.04
N MET A 152 20.53 -2.76 12.97
CA MET A 152 21.31 -1.59 13.34
C MET A 152 21.72 -1.64 14.82
N VAL A 153 20.77 -1.94 15.70
CA VAL A 153 21.03 -2.04 17.15
C VAL A 153 21.97 -3.20 17.47
N GLU A 154 21.77 -4.37 16.85
CA GLU A 154 22.66 -5.54 16.96
C GLU A 154 24.12 -5.19 16.61
N LYS A 155 24.31 -4.35 15.59
CA LYS A 155 25.64 -3.92 15.11
C LYS A 155 26.18 -2.67 15.80
N GLY A 156 25.52 -2.20 16.87
CA GLY A 156 26.01 -1.11 17.72
C GLY A 156 25.71 0.31 17.21
N ILE A 157 24.75 0.48 16.30
CA ILE A 157 24.20 1.80 15.99
C ILE A 157 23.30 2.25 17.15
N ASP A 158 23.37 3.54 17.48
CA ASP A 158 22.51 4.14 18.51
C ASP A 158 21.02 3.89 18.21
N ALA A 159 20.27 3.43 19.21
CA ALA A 159 18.88 3.04 19.04
C ALA A 159 17.96 4.23 18.71
N GLY A 160 18.25 5.41 19.24
CA GLY A 160 17.50 6.64 18.92
C GLY A 160 17.71 7.07 17.47
N TYR A 161 18.95 7.03 16.99
CA TYR A 161 19.29 7.25 15.58
C TYR A 161 18.65 6.19 14.68
N ALA A 162 18.77 4.90 15.01
CA ALA A 162 18.17 3.80 14.26
C ALA A 162 16.64 3.96 14.15
N SER A 163 15.98 4.30 15.26
CA SER A 163 14.54 4.57 15.28
C SER A 163 14.17 5.73 14.37
N LYS A 164 14.92 6.84 14.42
CA LYS A 164 14.68 8.01 13.56
C LYS A 164 14.94 7.72 12.08
N LEU A 165 15.99 6.95 11.78
CA LEU A 165 16.32 6.56 10.40
C LEU A 165 15.18 5.74 9.79
N ILE A 166 14.66 4.74 10.50
CA ILE A 166 13.55 3.93 10.00
C ILE A 166 12.24 4.71 9.94
N GLN A 167 11.89 5.45 11.01
CA GLN A 167 10.62 6.16 11.10
C GLN A 167 10.40 7.12 9.93
N TYR A 168 11.42 7.91 9.58
CA TYR A 168 11.32 8.93 8.51
C TYR A 168 11.97 8.51 7.19
N GLY A 169 12.75 7.43 7.18
CA GLY A 169 13.48 6.98 6.01
C GLY A 169 12.54 6.45 4.93
N TRP A 170 11.51 5.68 5.29
CA TRP A 170 10.51 5.21 4.32
C TRP A 170 9.84 6.38 3.59
N GLU A 171 9.36 7.38 4.32
CA GLU A 171 8.75 8.59 3.74
C GLU A 171 9.72 9.29 2.79
N THR A 172 10.96 9.50 3.24
CA THR A 172 11.99 10.20 2.46
C THR A 172 12.32 9.47 1.15
N ILE A 173 12.59 8.15 1.21
CA ILE A 173 12.99 7.41 0.00
C ILE A 173 11.82 7.23 -0.97
N THR A 174 10.61 7.03 -0.45
CA THR A 174 9.39 6.83 -1.25
C THR A 174 8.80 8.13 -1.79
N GLU A 175 9.19 9.30 -1.29
CA GLU A 175 8.94 10.57 -1.98
C GLU A 175 9.54 10.55 -3.40
N GLY A 176 10.69 9.90 -3.57
CA GLY A 176 11.31 9.66 -4.88
C GLY A 176 10.40 8.89 -5.87
N LEU A 177 9.62 7.91 -5.37
CA LEU A 177 8.65 7.15 -6.18
C LEU A 177 7.55 8.07 -6.74
N LYS A 178 7.07 9.04 -5.96
CA LYS A 178 5.99 9.94 -6.38
C LYS A 178 6.35 10.73 -7.65
N TYR A 179 7.59 11.20 -7.74
CA TYR A 179 8.03 12.03 -8.86
C TYR A 179 8.44 11.22 -10.09
N GLY A 180 9.07 10.05 -9.91
CA GLY A 180 9.68 9.35 -11.04
C GLY A 180 9.84 7.84 -10.86
N GLY A 181 9.04 7.23 -9.99
CA GLY A 181 9.05 5.79 -9.79
C GLY A 181 10.31 5.28 -9.10
N ILE A 182 10.53 3.96 -9.21
CA ILE A 182 11.70 3.27 -8.67
C ILE A 182 12.98 3.85 -9.30
N THR A 183 12.95 4.19 -10.59
CA THR A 183 14.10 4.78 -11.28
C THR A 183 14.59 6.03 -10.56
N ASN A 184 13.69 6.98 -10.25
CA ASN A 184 14.08 8.21 -9.57
C ASN A 184 14.55 7.95 -8.13
N MET A 185 13.92 7.04 -7.39
CA MET A 185 14.41 6.66 -6.05
C MET A 185 15.83 6.08 -6.11
N MET A 186 16.10 5.18 -7.06
CA MET A 186 17.43 4.59 -7.24
C MET A 186 18.44 5.61 -7.73
N ASP A 187 18.04 6.57 -8.58
CA ASP A 187 18.88 7.65 -9.12
C ASP A 187 19.36 8.64 -8.06
N ARG A 188 18.75 8.64 -6.86
CA ARG A 188 19.22 9.41 -5.70
C ARG A 188 20.43 8.80 -5.00
N LEU A 189 20.76 7.54 -5.26
CA LEU A 189 21.94 6.88 -4.71
C LEU A 189 23.20 7.19 -5.55
N SER A 190 24.37 7.15 -4.91
CA SER A 190 25.65 7.09 -5.62
C SER A 190 25.72 5.87 -6.53
N ASN A 191 26.60 5.85 -7.55
CA ASN A 191 26.65 4.73 -8.49
C ASN A 191 27.00 3.38 -7.80
N PRO A 192 27.98 3.31 -6.88
CA PRO A 192 28.24 2.10 -6.10
C PRO A 192 27.05 1.69 -5.24
N ALA A 193 26.40 2.65 -4.56
CA ALA A 193 25.25 2.36 -3.70
C ALA A 193 24.04 1.88 -4.52
N LYS A 194 23.80 2.45 -5.70
CA LYS A 194 22.75 2.02 -6.64
C LYS A 194 22.96 0.59 -7.08
N ILE A 195 24.17 0.24 -7.51
CA ILE A 195 24.51 -1.14 -7.91
C ILE A 195 24.30 -2.09 -6.73
N LYS A 196 24.73 -1.69 -5.52
CA LYS A 196 24.53 -2.52 -4.32
C LYS A 196 23.06 -2.69 -3.95
N ALA A 197 22.27 -1.61 -3.97
CA ALA A 197 20.83 -1.67 -3.75
C ALA A 197 20.15 -2.57 -4.79
N PHE A 198 20.55 -2.47 -6.07
CA PHE A 198 20.04 -3.33 -7.13
C PHE A 198 20.35 -4.80 -6.82
N ASP A 199 21.61 -5.16 -6.56
CA ASP A 199 22.01 -6.54 -6.28
C ASP A 199 21.31 -7.10 -5.02
N LEU A 200 21.17 -6.29 -3.96
CA LEU A 200 20.40 -6.67 -2.76
C LEU A 200 18.92 -6.91 -3.08
N SER A 201 18.32 -6.04 -3.89
CA SER A 201 16.92 -6.19 -4.27
C SER A 201 16.69 -7.42 -5.14
N GLU A 202 17.61 -7.81 -6.03
CA GLU A 202 17.49 -9.07 -6.78
C GLU A 202 17.54 -10.29 -5.83
N GLU A 203 18.46 -10.32 -4.86
CA GLU A 203 18.51 -11.40 -3.86
C GLU A 203 17.22 -11.44 -3.00
N LEU A 204 16.70 -10.28 -2.59
CA LEU A 204 15.42 -10.17 -1.89
C LEU A 204 14.26 -10.65 -2.75
N LYS A 205 14.24 -10.32 -4.05
CA LYS A 205 13.23 -10.80 -5.00
C LYS A 205 13.24 -12.33 -5.08
N ASP A 206 14.41 -12.93 -5.24
CA ASP A 206 14.56 -14.39 -5.31
C ASP A 206 14.04 -15.08 -4.04
N ILE A 207 14.38 -14.54 -2.87
CA ILE A 207 13.97 -15.12 -1.58
C ILE A 207 12.46 -14.96 -1.34
N MET A 208 11.92 -13.78 -1.60
CA MET A 208 10.54 -13.44 -1.22
C MET A 208 9.50 -13.81 -2.28
N ARG A 209 9.89 -14.07 -3.53
CA ARG A 209 8.95 -14.39 -4.63
C ARG A 209 7.95 -15.49 -4.28
N PRO A 210 8.34 -16.65 -3.70
CA PRO A 210 7.37 -17.67 -3.32
C PRO A 210 6.35 -17.19 -2.28
N LEU A 211 6.76 -16.30 -1.36
CA LEU A 211 5.86 -15.73 -0.36
C LEU A 211 4.85 -14.78 -1.00
N PHE A 212 5.30 -13.89 -1.88
CA PHE A 212 4.40 -12.98 -2.61
C PHE A 212 3.40 -13.75 -3.48
N GLN A 213 3.86 -14.79 -4.19
CA GLN A 213 3.00 -15.67 -4.97
C GLN A 213 1.98 -16.39 -4.08
N LYS A 214 2.41 -16.93 -2.93
CA LYS A 214 1.51 -17.56 -1.98
C LYS A 214 0.39 -16.60 -1.49
N HIS A 215 0.73 -15.36 -1.15
CA HIS A 215 -0.27 -14.38 -0.74
C HIS A 215 -1.27 -14.11 -1.85
N MET A 216 -0.81 -13.93 -3.10
CA MET A 216 -1.68 -13.76 -4.25
C MET A 216 -2.58 -14.98 -4.49
N ASP A 217 -2.04 -16.20 -4.39
CA ASP A 217 -2.81 -17.46 -4.53
C ASP A 217 -3.89 -17.60 -3.43
N ASP A 218 -3.55 -17.28 -2.19
CA ASP A 218 -4.49 -17.31 -1.06
C ASP A 218 -5.60 -16.27 -1.24
N ILE A 219 -5.28 -15.08 -1.79
CA ILE A 219 -6.25 -14.04 -2.13
C ILE A 219 -7.15 -14.51 -3.27
N MET A 220 -6.59 -15.03 -4.36
CA MET A 220 -7.36 -15.47 -5.53
C MET A 220 -8.29 -16.63 -5.23
N SER A 221 -7.84 -17.57 -4.40
CA SER A 221 -8.63 -18.74 -3.98
C SER A 221 -9.70 -18.43 -2.92
N GLY A 222 -9.66 -17.24 -2.31
CA GLY A 222 -10.51 -16.88 -1.17
C GLY A 222 -10.08 -17.54 0.15
N HIS A 223 -8.91 -18.17 0.18
CA HIS A 223 -8.36 -18.75 1.41
C HIS A 223 -8.05 -17.66 2.44
N PHE A 224 -7.43 -16.55 2.02
CA PHE A 224 -7.13 -15.42 2.88
C PHE A 224 -8.38 -14.86 3.56
N SER A 225 -9.39 -14.50 2.76
CA SER A 225 -10.63 -13.87 3.26
C SER A 225 -11.37 -14.81 4.19
N LYS A 226 -11.47 -16.11 3.84
CA LYS A 226 -12.05 -17.13 4.72
C LYS A 226 -11.35 -17.19 6.07
N THR A 227 -10.02 -17.32 6.09
CA THR A 227 -9.26 -17.45 7.34
C THR A 227 -9.32 -16.18 8.20
N MET A 228 -9.36 -15.00 7.58
CA MET A 228 -9.56 -13.75 8.31
C MET A 228 -10.97 -13.68 8.93
N MET A 229 -12.01 -14.03 8.16
CA MET A 229 -13.39 -14.05 8.68
C MET A 229 -13.58 -15.08 9.81
N GLU A 230 -12.83 -16.19 9.81
CA GLU A 230 -12.78 -17.13 10.92
C GLU A 230 -12.20 -16.48 12.19
N ASP A 231 -11.19 -15.61 12.09
CA ASP A 231 -10.69 -14.83 13.23
C ASP A 231 -11.69 -13.76 13.67
N TRP A 232 -12.39 -13.12 12.73
CA TRP A 232 -13.47 -12.18 13.04
C TRP A 232 -14.59 -12.81 13.87
N ALA A 233 -14.96 -14.05 13.54
CA ALA A 233 -15.95 -14.83 14.28
C ALA A 233 -15.44 -15.32 15.64
N ASN A 234 -14.13 -15.24 15.87
CA ASN A 234 -13.43 -15.60 17.10
C ASN A 234 -12.93 -14.35 17.84
N ASP A 235 -13.71 -13.27 17.78
CA ASP A 235 -13.47 -11.99 18.48
C ASP A 235 -12.10 -11.35 18.18
N ASP A 236 -11.64 -11.47 16.93
CA ASP A 236 -10.38 -10.87 16.44
C ASP A 236 -9.14 -11.32 17.24
N LYS A 237 -9.16 -12.56 17.75
CA LYS A 237 -8.14 -13.06 18.67
C LYS A 237 -6.73 -12.94 18.10
N ASN A 238 -6.51 -13.34 16.86
CA ASN A 238 -5.19 -13.27 16.25
C ASN A 238 -4.83 -11.82 15.95
N LEU A 239 -5.73 -11.04 15.34
CA LEU A 239 -5.50 -9.62 15.05
C LEU A 239 -5.06 -8.85 16.30
N LEU A 240 -5.81 -8.95 17.39
CA LEU A 240 -5.55 -8.23 18.63
C LEU A 240 -4.25 -8.70 19.31
N SER A 241 -3.97 -10.00 19.27
CA SER A 241 -2.73 -10.58 19.79
C SER A 241 -1.51 -10.07 19.03
N TRP A 242 -1.57 -10.06 17.69
CA TRP A 242 -0.50 -9.60 16.83
C TRP A 242 -0.29 -8.09 16.90
N ARG A 243 -1.38 -7.32 17.03
CA ARG A 243 -1.33 -5.88 17.30
C ARG A 243 -0.62 -5.58 18.61
N ALA A 244 -0.97 -6.30 19.67
CA ALA A 244 -0.30 -6.17 20.97
C ALA A 244 1.19 -6.52 20.87
N ALA A 245 1.54 -7.64 20.22
CA ALA A 245 2.93 -8.05 20.03
C ALA A 245 3.74 -7.03 19.22
N THR A 246 3.16 -6.43 18.19
CA THR A 246 3.79 -5.38 17.39
C THR A 246 4.10 -4.14 18.25
N GLY A 247 3.17 -3.78 19.14
CA GLY A 247 3.33 -2.71 20.14
C GLY A 247 4.47 -2.94 21.14
N GLU A 248 4.96 -4.18 21.27
CA GLU A 248 6.07 -4.58 22.14
C GLU A 248 7.42 -4.72 21.41
N THR A 249 7.45 -4.47 20.09
CA THR A 249 8.72 -4.50 19.35
C THR A 249 9.66 -3.37 19.78
N ALA A 250 10.97 -3.62 19.67
CA ALA A 250 11.99 -2.66 20.07
C ALA A 250 11.92 -1.37 19.23
N PHE A 251 11.64 -1.47 17.93
CA PHE A 251 11.42 -0.30 17.06
C PHE A 251 10.28 0.56 17.58
N GLU A 252 9.13 -0.05 17.94
CA GLU A 252 7.96 0.69 18.38
C GLU A 252 8.22 1.40 19.72
N LYS A 253 8.85 0.71 20.67
CA LYS A 253 9.15 1.25 22.02
C LYS A 253 10.29 2.27 22.05
N THR A 254 11.23 2.23 21.12
CA THR A 254 12.42 3.10 21.14
C THR A 254 12.09 4.48 20.57
N PRO A 255 12.15 5.59 21.32
CA PRO A 255 11.86 6.92 20.78
C PRO A 255 12.83 7.31 19.66
N ALA A 256 12.36 8.07 18.67
CA ALA A 256 13.24 8.68 17.67
C ALA A 256 14.16 9.71 18.35
N GLY A 257 15.47 9.57 18.15
CA GLY A 257 16.48 10.42 18.79
C GLY A 257 16.46 11.87 18.32
N ASP A 258 16.99 12.78 19.13
CA ASP A 258 17.15 14.20 18.76
C ASP A 258 18.42 14.42 17.92
N VAL A 259 18.51 13.75 16.78
CA VAL A 259 19.61 13.85 15.81
C VAL A 259 19.09 14.36 14.47
N LYS A 260 19.80 15.28 13.84
CA LYS A 260 19.43 15.77 12.50
C LYS A 260 19.97 14.80 11.45
N ILE A 261 19.08 14.15 10.70
CA ILE A 261 19.40 13.35 9.53
C ILE A 261 19.03 14.19 8.31
N SER A 262 19.96 14.38 7.38
CA SER A 262 19.65 15.11 6.14
C SER A 262 18.85 14.25 5.17
N GLU A 263 18.15 14.86 4.20
CA GLU A 263 17.38 14.11 3.19
C GLU A 263 18.23 13.05 2.48
N GLN A 264 19.43 13.43 2.02
CA GLN A 264 20.32 12.51 1.31
C GLN A 264 20.87 11.41 2.24
N GLU A 265 21.04 11.70 3.53
CA GLU A 265 21.51 10.72 4.51
C GLU A 265 20.53 9.56 4.70
N TYR A 266 19.23 9.78 4.53
CA TYR A 266 18.24 8.69 4.52
C TYR A 266 18.44 7.73 3.33
N TYR A 267 18.86 8.23 2.17
CA TYR A 267 19.20 7.38 1.02
C TYR A 267 20.54 6.66 1.26
N ASP A 268 21.57 7.41 1.63
CA ASP A 268 22.94 6.93 1.74
C ASP A 268 23.11 5.91 2.87
N ASN A 269 22.39 6.11 3.98
CA ASN A 269 22.40 5.21 5.13
C ASN A 269 21.26 4.18 5.09
N GLY A 270 20.41 4.23 4.06
CA GLY A 270 19.21 3.39 3.89
C GLY A 270 19.24 2.53 2.62
N VAL A 271 20.41 2.14 2.12
CA VAL A 271 20.55 1.34 0.88
C VAL A 271 19.70 0.06 0.90
N LEU A 272 19.64 -0.62 2.05
CA LEU A 272 18.79 -1.80 2.22
C LEU A 272 17.29 -1.45 2.18
N MET A 273 16.88 -0.31 2.74
CA MET A 273 15.50 0.16 2.68
C MET A 273 15.09 0.44 1.23
N VAL A 274 15.94 1.10 0.46
CA VAL A 274 15.73 1.33 -0.98
C VAL A 274 15.60 0.00 -1.74
N ALA A 275 16.46 -0.98 -1.44
CA ALA A 275 16.40 -2.31 -2.03
C ALA A 275 15.10 -3.05 -1.67
N MET A 276 14.64 -2.97 -0.42
CA MET A 276 13.37 -3.57 0.02
C MET A 276 12.17 -2.95 -0.69
N VAL A 277 12.11 -1.61 -0.82
CA VAL A 277 11.03 -0.92 -1.54
C VAL A 277 11.01 -1.37 -3.00
N ARG A 278 12.15 -1.36 -3.69
CA ARG A 278 12.21 -1.86 -5.08
C ARG A 278 11.70 -3.30 -5.17
N ALA A 279 12.28 -4.20 -4.37
CA ALA A 279 11.95 -5.63 -4.43
C ALA A 279 10.47 -5.89 -4.16
N GLY A 280 9.89 -5.26 -3.13
CA GLY A 280 8.50 -5.45 -2.79
C GLY A 280 7.53 -4.86 -3.82
N VAL A 281 7.81 -3.66 -4.34
CA VAL A 281 6.97 -3.06 -5.40
C VAL A 281 6.98 -3.93 -6.64
N GLU A 282 8.17 -4.36 -7.09
CA GLU A 282 8.29 -5.21 -8.28
C GLU A 282 7.62 -6.58 -8.07
N LEU A 283 7.84 -7.24 -6.93
CA LEU A 283 7.21 -8.54 -6.65
C LEU A 283 5.68 -8.45 -6.52
N ALA A 284 5.16 -7.42 -5.87
CA ALA A 284 3.71 -7.21 -5.77
C ALA A 284 3.11 -6.99 -7.16
N TYR A 285 3.74 -6.13 -7.96
CA TYR A 285 3.32 -5.87 -9.33
C TYR A 285 3.34 -7.15 -10.17
N GLU A 286 4.46 -7.87 -10.18
CA GLU A 286 4.66 -9.11 -10.94
C GLU A 286 3.60 -10.16 -10.56
N ALA A 287 3.44 -10.45 -9.25
CA ALA A 287 2.48 -11.45 -8.77
C ALA A 287 1.02 -11.09 -9.13
N MET A 288 0.65 -9.81 -9.06
CA MET A 288 -0.66 -9.35 -9.51
C MET A 288 -0.84 -9.58 -11.02
N THR A 289 0.12 -9.14 -11.83
CA THR A 289 0.02 -9.26 -13.29
C THR A 289 0.05 -10.69 -13.79
N ASP A 290 0.84 -11.56 -13.16
CA ASP A 290 0.89 -12.99 -13.47
C ASP A 290 -0.45 -13.68 -13.17
N SER A 291 -1.25 -13.11 -12.26
CA SER A 291 -2.59 -13.59 -11.88
C SER A 291 -3.72 -13.00 -12.73
N GLY A 292 -3.40 -12.21 -13.75
CA GLY A 292 -4.35 -11.59 -14.67
C GLY A 292 -4.87 -10.21 -14.27
N ILE A 293 -4.33 -9.61 -13.20
CA ILE A 293 -4.61 -8.21 -12.85
C ILE A 293 -3.87 -7.30 -13.85
N ILE A 294 -4.54 -6.26 -14.34
CA ILE A 294 -3.93 -5.34 -15.31
C ILE A 294 -2.83 -4.49 -14.65
N GLY A 295 -1.81 -4.14 -15.43
CA GLY A 295 -0.65 -3.39 -14.92
C GLY A 295 -1.01 -2.06 -14.29
N GLU A 296 -2.04 -1.37 -14.77
CA GLU A 296 -2.50 -0.12 -14.21
C GLU A 296 -3.05 -0.29 -12.78
N SER A 297 -3.89 -1.30 -12.54
CA SER A 297 -4.36 -1.64 -11.20
C SER A 297 -3.18 -2.03 -10.32
N ALA A 298 -2.34 -2.95 -10.78
CA ALA A 298 -1.16 -3.40 -10.03
C ALA A 298 -0.24 -2.24 -9.65
N TYR A 299 -0.07 -1.23 -10.50
CA TYR A 299 0.70 -0.01 -10.20
C TYR A 299 0.06 0.82 -9.08
N TYR A 300 -1.26 1.03 -9.11
CA TYR A 300 -1.94 1.83 -8.09
C TYR A 300 -1.92 1.16 -6.72
N GLU A 301 -2.16 -0.15 -6.66
CA GLU A 301 -2.16 -0.90 -5.38
C GLU A 301 -0.75 -1.25 -4.88
N SER A 302 0.32 -0.82 -5.57
CA SER A 302 1.70 -1.07 -5.12
C SER A 302 2.50 0.23 -5.05
N LEU A 303 3.15 0.62 -6.14
CA LEU A 303 4.07 1.76 -6.20
C LEU A 303 3.36 3.05 -5.79
N HIS A 304 2.15 3.29 -6.27
CA HIS A 304 1.47 4.56 -6.06
C HIS A 304 1.15 4.84 -4.58
N GLU A 305 0.69 3.83 -3.86
CA GLU A 305 0.25 3.98 -2.47
C GLU A 305 1.36 3.80 -1.44
N THR A 306 2.46 3.14 -1.80
CA THR A 306 3.61 2.95 -0.89
C THR A 306 4.04 4.26 -0.19
N PRO A 307 4.17 5.41 -0.89
CA PRO A 307 4.54 6.65 -0.24
C PRO A 307 3.47 7.25 0.68
N LEU A 308 2.19 6.91 0.50
CA LEU A 308 1.11 7.35 1.38
C LEU A 308 1.14 6.58 2.70
N ILE A 309 1.39 5.28 2.64
CA ILE A 309 1.56 4.45 3.83
C ILE A 309 2.86 4.82 4.56
N ALA A 310 3.95 5.10 3.85
CA ALA A 310 5.19 5.56 4.46
C ALA A 310 5.02 6.84 5.30
N ASN A 311 4.16 7.78 4.89
CA ASN A 311 3.83 8.97 5.69
C ASN A 311 3.18 8.61 7.04
N THR A 312 2.43 7.51 7.13
CA THR A 312 1.80 7.07 8.40
C THR A 312 2.87 6.60 9.38
N ILE A 313 3.88 5.86 8.90
CA ILE A 313 5.03 5.43 9.69
C ILE A 313 5.84 6.65 10.16
N ALA A 314 6.05 7.65 9.29
CA ALA A 314 6.70 8.89 9.69
C ALA A 314 5.97 9.62 10.83
N ARG A 315 4.63 9.66 10.78
CA ARG A 315 3.81 10.31 11.82
C ARG A 315 3.90 9.64 13.18
N LYS A 316 3.74 8.31 13.26
CA LYS A 316 3.70 7.57 14.53
C LYS A 316 3.99 6.07 14.38
N LYS A 317 5.00 5.73 13.59
CA LYS A 317 5.53 4.38 13.39
C LYS A 317 4.48 3.34 12.98
N LEU A 318 4.68 2.07 13.33
CA LEU A 318 3.80 0.97 12.95
C LEU A 318 2.45 1.10 13.64
N PHE A 319 2.39 1.69 14.84
CA PHE A 319 1.12 1.98 15.50
C PHE A 319 0.21 2.85 14.62
N GLU A 320 0.71 3.95 14.06
CA GLU A 320 -0.13 4.80 13.20
C GLU A 320 -0.51 4.12 11.91
N MET A 321 0.42 3.40 11.27
CA MET A 321 0.13 2.61 10.09
C MET A 321 -1.03 1.65 10.34
N ASN A 322 -0.88 0.77 11.33
CA ASN A 322 -1.86 -0.27 11.66
C ASN A 322 -3.18 0.30 12.21
N ARG A 323 -3.17 1.51 12.79
CA ARG A 323 -4.39 2.20 13.24
C ARG A 323 -5.14 2.91 12.10
N VAL A 324 -4.44 3.31 11.04
CA VAL A 324 -5.01 4.10 9.93
C VAL A 324 -5.59 3.20 8.84
N ILE A 325 -4.98 2.04 8.61
CA ILE A 325 -5.46 1.03 7.65
C ILE A 325 -6.67 0.26 8.20
N SER A 326 -7.35 -0.50 7.34
CA SER A 326 -8.49 -1.34 7.74
C SER A 326 -8.02 -2.54 8.59
N ASP A 327 -8.94 -3.16 9.36
CA ASP A 327 -8.63 -4.41 10.06
C ASP A 327 -8.24 -5.54 9.07
N THR A 328 -8.75 -5.49 7.82
CA THR A 328 -8.36 -6.40 6.73
C THR A 328 -6.88 -6.24 6.37
N ALA A 329 -6.47 -5.00 6.12
CA ALA A 329 -5.10 -4.63 5.80
C ALA A 329 -4.14 -4.98 6.94
N GLU A 330 -4.54 -4.69 8.17
CA GLU A 330 -3.72 -4.96 9.36
C GLU A 330 -3.55 -6.48 9.59
N TYR A 331 -4.62 -7.26 9.45
CA TYR A 331 -4.54 -8.72 9.54
C TYR A 331 -3.59 -9.29 8.48
N GLY A 332 -3.74 -8.80 7.25
CA GLY A 332 -2.89 -9.14 6.11
C GLY A 332 -1.42 -8.79 6.32
N CYS A 333 -1.15 -7.59 6.84
CA CYS A 333 0.18 -7.11 7.22
C CYS A 333 0.87 -8.09 8.17
N TYR A 334 0.16 -8.55 9.21
CA TYR A 334 0.69 -9.49 10.19
C TYR A 334 0.95 -10.88 9.62
N LEU A 335 0.07 -11.39 8.76
CA LEU A 335 0.31 -12.67 8.08
C LEU A 335 1.61 -12.63 7.28
N PHE A 336 1.81 -11.56 6.50
CA PHE A 336 3.03 -11.39 5.72
C PHE A 336 4.25 -11.21 6.62
N ASP A 337 4.21 -10.31 7.61
CA ASP A 337 5.34 -10.03 8.52
C ASP A 337 5.79 -11.28 9.29
N HIS A 338 4.85 -12.08 9.79
CA HIS A 338 5.16 -13.32 10.49
C HIS A 338 5.81 -14.38 9.60
N ALA A 339 5.50 -14.41 8.30
CA ALA A 339 6.13 -15.30 7.35
C ALA A 339 7.47 -14.73 6.81
N CYS A 340 7.54 -13.42 6.59
CA CYS A 340 8.68 -12.77 5.95
C CYS A 340 9.89 -12.62 6.89
N LYS A 341 9.68 -12.28 8.18
CA LYS A 341 10.78 -12.20 9.16
C LYS A 341 11.62 -13.48 9.26
N PRO A 342 11.04 -14.68 9.46
CA PRO A 342 11.84 -15.91 9.48
C PRO A 342 12.44 -16.24 8.11
N LEU A 343 11.74 -15.94 7.01
CA LEU A 343 12.23 -16.15 5.65
C LEU A 343 13.51 -15.35 5.37
N LEU A 344 13.58 -14.10 5.84
CA LEU A 344 14.74 -13.23 5.65
C LEU A 344 15.87 -13.43 6.68
N LYS A 345 15.74 -14.38 7.61
CA LYS A 345 16.73 -14.59 8.69
C LYS A 345 18.15 -14.80 8.18
N ASP A 346 18.35 -15.65 7.18
CA ASP A 346 19.69 -15.95 6.65
C ASP A 346 20.24 -14.83 5.77
N PHE A 347 19.37 -14.11 5.06
CA PHE A 347 19.74 -12.89 4.37
C PHE A 347 20.25 -11.83 5.36
N MET A 348 19.50 -11.59 6.45
CA MET A 348 19.85 -10.59 7.46
C MET A 348 21.15 -10.94 8.21
N LYS A 349 21.59 -12.20 8.28
CA LYS A 349 22.92 -12.54 8.83
C LYS A 349 24.07 -11.94 8.00
N LYS A 350 23.87 -11.75 6.69
CA LYS A 350 24.87 -11.19 5.76
C LYS A 350 24.85 -9.65 5.74
N VAL A 351 23.78 -9.04 6.25
CA VAL A 351 23.62 -7.58 6.28
C VAL A 351 24.54 -6.96 7.33
N ASP A 352 25.19 -5.86 6.95
CA ASP A 352 26.05 -5.06 7.81
C ASP A 352 25.69 -3.57 7.72
N VAL A 353 26.28 -2.75 8.59
CA VAL A 353 25.95 -1.32 8.74
C VAL A 353 26.28 -0.50 7.50
N GLU A 354 27.11 -1.00 6.58
CA GLU A 354 27.41 -0.32 5.31
C GLU A 354 26.17 -0.14 4.42
N VAL A 355 25.16 -1.00 4.54
CA VAL A 355 23.92 -0.90 3.73
C VAL A 355 22.71 -0.45 4.55
N ILE A 356 22.87 -0.34 5.88
CA ILE A 356 21.83 0.14 6.78
C ILE A 356 22.46 0.78 8.04
N GLY A 357 22.30 2.09 8.20
CA GLY A 357 22.80 2.85 9.35
C GLY A 357 24.09 3.66 9.09
N LYS A 358 24.89 3.31 8.09
CA LYS A 358 26.06 4.09 7.63
C LYS A 358 26.08 4.26 6.12
N THR A 359 26.77 5.29 5.66
CA THR A 359 26.87 5.62 4.23
C THR A 359 27.63 4.54 3.49
N TYR A 360 26.97 3.95 2.49
CA TYR A 360 27.61 2.92 1.67
C TYR A 360 28.81 3.48 0.91
N GLY A 361 29.97 2.87 1.11
CA GLY A 361 31.19 3.23 0.38
C GLY A 361 31.77 4.60 0.78
N ALA A 362 31.53 5.08 2.00
CA ALA A 362 32.06 6.38 2.48
C ALA A 362 33.57 6.58 2.30
N SER A 363 34.35 5.50 2.26
CA SER A 363 35.80 5.52 2.05
C SER A 363 36.24 5.13 0.63
N ARG A 364 35.29 4.94 -0.29
CA ARG A 364 35.52 4.51 -1.68
C ARG A 364 35.24 5.68 -2.63
N ASP A 365 35.90 5.69 -3.78
CA ASP A 365 35.51 6.62 -4.84
C ASP A 365 34.17 6.19 -5.48
N ASN A 366 33.60 7.05 -6.32
CA ASN A 366 32.34 6.78 -7.03
C ASN A 366 32.55 5.92 -8.29
N GLY A 367 33.72 5.29 -8.45
CA GLY A 367 34.11 4.52 -9.61
C GLY A 367 33.34 3.20 -9.70
N VAL A 368 32.74 2.92 -10.86
CA VAL A 368 32.03 1.66 -11.15
C VAL A 368 32.31 1.22 -12.58
N SER A 369 32.05 -0.05 -12.88
CA SER A 369 32.06 -0.54 -14.26
C SER A 369 30.94 0.13 -15.07
N ASN A 370 31.29 0.81 -16.16
CA ASN A 370 30.33 1.40 -17.09
C ASN A 370 29.31 0.36 -17.59
N ALA A 371 29.76 -0.86 -17.92
CA ALA A 371 28.89 -1.92 -18.40
C ALA A 371 27.84 -2.33 -17.36
N LYS A 372 28.26 -2.52 -16.09
CA LYS A 372 27.33 -2.87 -15.01
C LYS A 372 26.36 -1.73 -14.71
N LEU A 373 26.82 -0.48 -14.71
CA LEU A 373 25.96 0.68 -14.47
C LEU A 373 24.89 0.83 -15.59
N ILE A 374 25.28 0.65 -16.85
CA ILE A 374 24.34 0.65 -17.98
C ILE A 374 23.30 -0.45 -17.81
N GLN A 375 23.74 -1.68 -17.51
CA GLN A 375 22.86 -2.83 -17.30
C GLN A 375 21.85 -2.57 -16.17
N VAL A 376 22.30 -2.07 -15.01
CA VAL A 376 21.43 -1.77 -13.87
C VAL A 376 20.42 -0.67 -14.22
N ASN A 377 20.87 0.44 -14.82
CA ASN A 377 19.97 1.53 -15.19
C ASN A 377 18.92 1.10 -16.23
N GLN A 378 19.31 0.23 -17.17
CA GLN A 378 18.41 -0.32 -18.16
C GLN A 378 17.36 -1.22 -17.50
N ALA A 379 17.78 -2.19 -16.68
CA ALA A 379 16.88 -3.10 -15.99
C ALA A 379 15.84 -2.37 -15.12
N LEU A 380 16.26 -1.32 -14.41
CA LEU A 380 15.36 -0.47 -13.62
C LEU A 380 14.27 0.18 -14.50
N ARG A 381 14.67 0.84 -15.59
CA ARG A 381 13.76 1.63 -16.43
C ARG A 381 12.83 0.77 -17.28
N GLU A 382 13.27 -0.44 -17.63
CA GLU A 382 12.53 -1.36 -18.47
C GLU A 382 11.50 -2.19 -17.70
N HIS A 383 11.58 -2.23 -16.37
CA HIS A 383 10.59 -2.96 -15.57
C HIS A 383 9.16 -2.47 -15.87
N PRO A 384 8.18 -3.38 -16.10
CA PRO A 384 6.82 -2.98 -16.50
C PRO A 384 6.15 -1.95 -15.60
N VAL A 385 6.35 -2.03 -14.27
CA VAL A 385 5.84 -1.05 -13.30
C VAL A 385 6.30 0.38 -13.58
N GLU A 386 7.53 0.54 -14.09
CA GLU A 386 8.10 1.86 -14.42
C GLU A 386 7.51 2.40 -15.72
N GLN A 387 7.31 1.55 -16.72
CA GLN A 387 6.68 1.93 -17.99
C GLN A 387 5.23 2.37 -17.79
N VAL A 388 4.44 1.55 -17.08
CA VAL A 388 3.05 1.86 -16.74
C VAL A 388 2.99 3.12 -15.87
N GLY A 389 3.85 3.19 -14.85
CA GLY A 389 3.92 4.32 -13.93
C GLY A 389 4.26 5.64 -14.61
N ALA A 390 5.20 5.66 -15.55
CA ALA A 390 5.55 6.87 -16.30
C ALA A 390 4.34 7.43 -17.08
N ARG A 391 3.59 6.56 -17.77
CA ARG A 391 2.38 6.94 -18.50
C ARG A 391 1.27 7.44 -17.56
N LEU A 392 1.04 6.75 -16.44
CA LEU A 392 0.00 7.13 -15.48
C LEU A 392 0.33 8.45 -14.78
N ARG A 393 1.58 8.65 -14.34
CA ARG A 393 2.03 9.91 -13.73
C ARG A 393 1.90 11.10 -14.67
N ALA A 394 2.21 10.91 -15.96
CA ALA A 394 2.05 11.95 -16.98
C ALA A 394 0.58 12.35 -17.21
N SER A 395 -0.37 11.47 -16.88
CA SER A 395 -1.81 11.70 -17.05
C SER A 395 -2.44 12.43 -15.85
N MET A 396 -1.73 12.58 -14.73
CA MET A 396 -2.23 13.28 -13.55
C MET A 396 -2.14 14.80 -13.75
N THR A 397 -3.14 15.56 -13.30
CA THR A 397 -3.07 17.02 -13.33
C THR A 397 -1.98 17.50 -12.37
N ALA A 398 -1.21 18.53 -12.72
CA ALA A 398 -0.25 19.09 -11.78
C ALA A 398 -0.97 19.62 -10.53
N MET A 399 -0.47 19.23 -9.35
CA MET A 399 -0.91 19.80 -8.08
C MET A 399 -0.58 21.29 -8.06
N LYS A 400 -1.50 22.14 -7.59
CA LYS A 400 -1.21 23.57 -7.44
C LYS A 400 0.00 23.74 -6.50
N PRO A 401 1.06 24.47 -6.91
CA PRO A 401 2.20 24.75 -6.04
C PRO A 401 1.74 25.49 -4.79
N ILE A 402 2.40 25.22 -3.65
CA ILE A 402 2.29 26.06 -2.47
C ILE A 402 3.08 27.34 -2.81
N VAL A 403 2.37 28.46 -2.99
CA VAL A 403 2.98 29.81 -3.02
C VAL A 403 3.01 30.34 -1.61
#